data_AF-A0A2E1QKK7-F1
#
_entry.id   AF-A0A2E1QKK7-F1
#
_cell.length_a   1.000
_cell.length_b   1.000
_cell.length_c   1.000
_cell.angle_alpha   90.00
_cell.angle_beta   90.00
_cell.angle_gamma   90.00
#
_symmetry.space_group_name_H-M   'P 1'
#
loop_
_entity.id
_entity.type
_entity.pdbx_description
1 polymer ?
#
loop_
_entity_poly.entity_id
_entity_poly.type
_entity_poly.pdbx_seq_one_letter_code
_entity_poly.pdbx_strand_id
1 'polypeptide(L)'
;MKKRNYLIQKIAFVLLPIFILGQSINNFDVEAEPGYWGVENSDNADPALSNTTLTTVTDALEGAGALQIEYSVHNSESWGGYTKLFHYANPFGEGTGSPVEGTWILAPEAGALQVGPAANNGEWWSNTEEDVTTRACFFDDHYVFNVDGSFQNVMDGETWLETWQGVESEQCGAPVAPHDGSNAATWEYD
;
A
#
# COMPACT_ATOMS: atom_id res chain seq x y z
N MET A 1 3.12 -52.00 37.27
CA MET A 1 3.57 -50.59 37.37
C MET A 1 4.29 -50.25 36.07
N LYS A 2 3.64 -49.52 35.13
CA LYS A 2 3.99 -48.15 34.66
C LYS A 2 5.51 -47.94 34.54
N LYS A 3 6.04 -47.51 33.39
CA LYS A 3 5.81 -46.17 32.82
C LYS A 3 5.92 -46.14 31.28
N ARG A 4 4.93 -45.50 30.65
CA ARG A 4 4.93 -45.00 29.26
C ARG A 4 5.96 -43.87 29.15
N ASN A 5 6.87 -43.95 28.17
CA ASN A 5 7.74 -42.85 27.78
C ASN A 5 6.91 -41.79 27.05
N TYR A 6 6.69 -40.65 27.69
CA TYR A 6 6.18 -39.45 27.05
C TYR A 6 7.36 -38.73 26.40
N LEU A 7 7.42 -38.78 25.07
CA LEU A 7 8.24 -37.87 24.26
C LEU A 7 7.58 -36.49 24.38
N ILE A 8 8.12 -35.63 25.25
CA ILE A 8 7.75 -34.22 25.34
C ILE A 8 8.35 -33.54 24.10
N GLN A 9 7.57 -33.52 23.02
CA GLN A 9 7.87 -32.74 21.83
C GLN A 9 7.65 -31.28 22.20
N LYS A 10 8.75 -30.52 22.28
CA LYS A 10 8.76 -29.09 22.56
C LYS A 10 7.98 -28.38 21.46
N ILE A 11 6.76 -27.96 21.76
CA ILE A 11 6.02 -26.99 20.96
C ILE A 11 6.71 -25.64 21.22
N ALA A 12 7.60 -25.24 20.31
CA ALA A 12 8.04 -23.85 20.23
C ALA A 12 6.92 -23.07 19.55
N PHE A 13 6.13 -22.35 20.35
CA PHE A 13 5.25 -21.31 19.83
C PHE A 13 6.16 -20.21 19.24
N VAL A 14 6.32 -20.21 17.93
CA VAL A 14 6.86 -19.04 17.21
C VAL A 14 5.73 -18.02 17.22
N LEU A 15 5.81 -17.07 18.15
CA LEU A 15 5.02 -15.84 18.10
C LEU A 15 5.50 -15.06 16.88
N LEU A 16 4.86 -15.29 15.72
CA LEU A 16 4.99 -14.39 14.60
C LEU A 16 4.33 -13.07 15.04
N PRO A 17 5.04 -11.93 15.05
CA PRO A 17 4.40 -10.66 15.31
C PRO A 17 3.41 -10.42 14.17
N ILE A 18 2.13 -10.42 14.50
CA ILE A 18 1.09 -9.90 13.60
C ILE A 18 1.42 -8.41 13.49
N PHE A 19 2.08 -8.02 12.40
CA PHE A 19 2.23 -6.62 12.04
C PHE A 19 0.85 -6.14 11.64
N ILE A 20 0.14 -5.57 12.61
CA ILE A 20 -1.04 -4.75 12.33
C ILE A 20 -0.51 -3.53 11.58
N LEU A 21 -0.60 -3.54 10.25
CA LEU A 21 -0.40 -2.35 9.42
C LEU A 21 -1.62 -1.43 9.58
N GLY A 22 -1.89 -1.02 10.82
CA GLY A 22 -2.80 0.06 11.11
C GLY A 22 -2.04 1.37 10.87
N GLN A 23 -2.63 2.28 10.10
CA GLN A 23 -2.04 3.60 9.87
C GLN A 23 -1.80 4.30 11.21
N SER A 24 -0.55 4.39 11.64
CA SER A 24 -0.17 5.25 12.76
C SER A 24 -0.05 6.66 12.23
N ILE A 25 -1.09 7.46 12.43
CA ILE A 25 -1.00 8.92 12.25
C ILE A 25 0.09 9.39 13.23
N ASN A 26 1.17 9.97 12.71
CA ASN A 26 2.22 10.55 13.53
C ASN A 26 1.58 11.61 14.43
N ASN A 27 1.65 11.37 15.73
CA ASN A 27 1.06 12.21 16.76
C ASN A 27 1.97 13.35 17.20
N PHE A 28 3.08 13.58 16.47
CA PHE A 28 4.11 14.58 16.76
C PHE A 28 4.86 14.34 18.08
N ASP A 29 4.76 13.14 18.66
CA ASP A 29 5.55 12.75 19.85
C ASP A 29 6.82 11.95 19.47
N VAL A 30 6.96 11.60 18.18
CA VAL A 30 8.10 10.87 17.62
C VAL A 30 8.46 11.44 16.25
N GLU A 31 9.75 11.39 15.90
CA GLU A 31 10.22 11.79 14.57
C GLU A 31 9.48 11.01 13.48
N ALA A 32 9.06 11.72 12.43
CA ALA A 32 8.38 11.11 11.30
C ALA A 32 9.36 10.33 10.42
N GLU A 33 8.91 9.20 9.88
CA GLU A 33 9.70 8.42 8.92
C GLU A 33 9.96 9.22 7.63
N PRO A 34 11.08 8.98 6.92
CA PRO A 34 11.33 9.59 5.62
C PRO A 34 10.15 9.38 4.65
N GLY A 35 9.72 10.45 3.95
CA GLY A 35 8.58 10.41 3.03
C GLY A 35 7.20 10.48 3.70
N TYR A 36 7.12 10.52 5.03
CA TYR A 36 5.84 10.68 5.72
C TYR A 36 5.12 11.98 5.32
N TRP A 37 5.86 13.05 5.07
CA TRP A 37 5.34 14.34 4.59
C TRP A 37 5.80 14.64 3.16
N GLY A 38 4.88 15.14 2.34
CA GLY A 38 5.12 15.60 0.97
C GLY A 38 4.78 17.07 0.78
N VAL A 39 5.55 17.74 -0.07
CA VAL A 39 5.28 19.12 -0.50
C VAL A 39 5.16 19.17 -2.02
N GLU A 40 4.16 19.88 -2.49
CA GLU A 40 3.90 20.06 -3.92
C GLU A 40 3.58 21.53 -4.18
N ASN A 41 4.25 22.11 -5.17
CA ASN A 41 3.96 23.44 -5.68
C ASN A 41 3.30 23.30 -7.05
N SER A 42 2.44 24.25 -7.39
CA SER A 42 1.88 24.38 -8.74
C SER A 42 2.96 24.36 -9.82
N ASP A 43 2.69 23.72 -10.96
CA ASP A 43 3.59 23.63 -12.12
C ASP A 43 4.05 25.00 -12.66
N ASN A 44 3.25 26.05 -12.44
CA ASN A 44 3.51 27.42 -12.90
C ASN A 44 4.06 28.32 -11.78
N ALA A 45 4.52 27.72 -10.68
CA ALA A 45 5.19 28.41 -9.59
C ALA A 45 6.58 28.91 -10.05
N ASP A 46 6.94 30.12 -9.64
CA ASP A 46 8.28 30.65 -9.89
C ASP A 46 9.31 29.80 -9.11
N PRO A 47 10.23 29.08 -9.78
CA PRO A 47 11.15 28.15 -9.12
C PRO A 47 12.21 28.87 -8.25
N ALA A 48 12.39 30.17 -8.41
CA ALA A 48 13.33 30.95 -7.60
C ALA A 48 12.68 31.55 -6.34
N LEU A 49 11.35 31.67 -6.30
CA LEU A 49 10.63 32.39 -5.25
C LEU A 49 9.58 31.54 -4.52
N SER A 50 9.08 30.51 -5.19
CA SER A 50 8.16 29.53 -4.60
C SER A 50 8.95 28.43 -3.93
N ASN A 51 8.72 28.25 -2.63
CA ASN A 51 9.33 27.20 -1.86
C ASN A 51 8.37 26.72 -0.78
N THR A 52 8.57 25.48 -0.35
CA THR A 52 7.89 24.90 0.80
C THR A 52 8.93 24.08 1.53
N THR A 53 9.33 24.54 2.70
CA THR A 53 10.34 23.88 3.52
C THR A 53 9.66 23.33 4.76
N LEU A 54 9.92 22.06 5.03
CA LEU A 54 9.38 21.37 6.17
C LEU A 54 10.49 20.99 7.13
N THR A 55 10.36 21.38 8.39
CA THR A 55 11.36 21.11 9.43
C THR A 55 10.69 20.70 10.73
N THR A 56 11.20 19.65 11.36
CA THR A 56 10.86 19.34 12.75
C THR A 56 11.54 20.34 13.69
N VAL A 57 10.82 20.78 14.73
CA VAL A 57 11.34 21.70 15.73
C VAL A 57 11.12 21.16 17.15
N THR A 58 12.02 21.53 18.05
CA THR A 58 11.97 21.08 19.46
C THR A 58 11.34 22.11 20.40
N ASP A 59 11.31 23.38 19.98
CA ASP A 59 10.98 24.54 20.84
C ASP A 59 9.70 25.26 20.36
N ALA A 60 8.71 24.52 19.86
CA ALA A 60 7.41 25.09 19.50
C ALA A 60 6.46 25.17 20.72
N LEU A 61 5.40 25.96 20.58
CA LEU A 61 4.24 25.90 21.48
C LEU A 61 3.58 24.51 21.31
N GLU A 62 4.07 23.57 22.13
CA GLU A 62 3.84 22.12 22.25
C GLU A 62 4.99 21.22 21.75
N GLY A 63 5.77 20.71 22.71
CA GLY A 63 6.39 19.37 22.69
C GLY A 63 7.56 19.08 21.74
N ALA A 64 8.34 18.06 22.09
CA ALA A 64 9.33 17.47 21.19
C ALA A 64 8.59 16.70 20.07
N GLY A 65 8.87 17.04 18.80
CA GLY A 65 8.23 16.46 17.62
C GLY A 65 7.24 17.39 16.90
N ALA A 66 7.17 18.66 17.28
CA ALA A 66 6.40 19.67 16.56
C ALA A 66 6.91 19.94 15.14
N LEU A 67 5.98 20.29 14.24
CA LEU A 67 6.25 20.59 12.85
C LEU A 67 6.21 22.10 12.60
N GLN A 68 7.31 22.67 12.09
CA GLN A 68 7.32 24.03 11.55
C GLN A 68 7.19 23.97 10.03
N ILE A 69 6.25 24.76 9.50
CA ILE A 69 6.00 24.88 8.06
C ILE A 69 6.35 26.29 7.63
N GLU A 70 7.33 26.42 6.75
CA GLU A 70 7.69 27.67 6.09
C GLU A 70 7.35 27.56 4.60
N TYR A 71 6.51 28.46 4.09
CA TYR A 71 6.07 28.44 2.71
C TYR A 71 6.06 29.83 2.08
N SER A 72 6.37 29.89 0.79
CA SER A 72 6.30 31.08 -0.06
C SER A 72 5.61 30.68 -1.36
N VAL A 73 4.54 31.39 -1.71
CA VAL A 73 3.77 31.13 -2.94
C VAL A 73 3.94 32.29 -3.89
N HIS A 74 4.66 32.06 -4.99
CA HIS A 74 4.82 33.02 -6.07
C HIS A 74 4.33 32.38 -7.37
N ASN A 75 3.06 32.59 -7.66
CA ASN A 75 2.42 31.99 -8.80
C ASN A 75 2.12 33.02 -9.90
N SER A 76 2.29 32.61 -11.15
CA SER A 76 2.05 33.43 -12.35
C SER A 76 0.64 33.25 -12.94
N GLU A 77 -0.16 32.34 -12.38
CA GLU A 77 -1.51 32.01 -12.84
C GLU A 77 -2.55 33.01 -12.34
N SER A 78 -3.56 33.27 -13.18
CA SER A 78 -4.61 34.24 -12.91
C SER A 78 -5.53 33.87 -11.74
N TRP A 79 -5.51 32.60 -11.32
CA TRP A 79 -6.29 32.11 -10.19
C TRP A 79 -5.48 32.05 -8.88
N GLY A 80 -4.19 32.42 -8.92
CA GLY A 80 -3.34 32.58 -7.73
C GLY A 80 -2.50 31.36 -7.33
N GLY A 81 -2.74 30.19 -7.93
CA GLY A 81 -1.95 28.99 -7.69
C GLY A 81 -2.22 28.29 -6.37
N TYR A 82 -1.44 27.24 -6.10
CA TYR A 82 -1.48 26.50 -4.84
C TYR A 82 -0.09 26.06 -4.37
N THR A 83 -0.01 25.85 -3.06
CA THR A 83 1.01 25.05 -2.38
C THR A 83 0.27 24.03 -1.52
N LYS A 84 0.62 22.75 -1.66
CA LYS A 84 -0.07 21.65 -0.98
C LYS A 84 0.90 20.95 -0.03
N LEU A 85 0.41 20.70 1.19
CA LEU A 85 1.03 19.83 2.17
C LEU A 85 0.14 18.60 2.37
N PHE A 86 0.71 17.42 2.28
CA PHE A 86 -0.03 16.17 2.49
C PHE A 86 0.86 15.14 3.20
N HIS A 87 0.23 14.19 3.88
CA HIS A 87 0.91 13.01 4.43
C HIS A 87 0.84 11.85 3.42
N TYR A 88 1.83 10.97 3.46
CA TYR A 88 2.07 9.89 2.49
C TYR A 88 2.61 10.38 1.14
N ALA A 89 3.75 11.08 1.15
CA ALA A 89 4.55 11.17 -0.06
C ALA A 89 5.00 9.75 -0.39
N ASN A 90 4.61 9.24 -1.55
CA ASN A 90 4.87 7.87 -2.00
C ASN A 90 6.25 7.38 -1.53
N PRO A 91 6.35 6.43 -0.59
CA PRO A 91 7.63 5.98 -0.04
C PRO A 91 8.52 5.29 -1.09
N PHE A 92 8.01 5.10 -2.32
CA PHE A 92 8.70 4.45 -3.43
C PHE A 92 8.68 5.26 -4.75
N GLY A 93 8.23 6.52 -4.76
CA GLY A 93 8.13 7.33 -5.98
C GLY A 93 8.82 8.68 -5.88
N GLU A 94 10.01 8.80 -6.48
CA GLU A 94 10.63 10.09 -6.78
C GLU A 94 10.02 10.65 -8.08
N GLY A 95 8.82 11.22 -8.02
CA GLY A 95 8.26 11.86 -9.20
C GLY A 95 6.89 12.46 -8.97
N THR A 96 6.61 13.52 -9.73
CA THR A 96 5.27 14.03 -10.07
C THR A 96 4.48 12.98 -10.88
N GLY A 97 4.43 11.75 -10.40
CA GLY A 97 3.95 10.56 -11.11
C GLY A 97 2.43 10.47 -11.15
N SER A 98 1.93 9.61 -12.05
CA SER A 98 0.51 9.30 -12.18
C SER A 98 -0.09 8.91 -10.81
N PRO A 99 -1.35 9.27 -10.50
CA PRO A 99 -1.98 8.88 -9.24
C PRO A 99 -2.12 7.36 -9.06
N VAL A 100 -1.92 6.58 -10.12
CA VAL A 100 -2.01 5.11 -10.12
C VAL A 100 -0.63 4.45 -10.07
N GLU A 101 0.45 5.19 -10.37
CA GLU A 101 1.81 4.67 -10.33
C GLU A 101 2.17 4.17 -8.93
N GLY A 102 2.85 3.02 -8.87
CA GLY A 102 3.34 2.44 -7.63
C GLY A 102 2.88 1.00 -7.43
N THR A 103 3.07 0.53 -6.20
CA THR A 103 2.73 -0.83 -5.79
C THR A 103 1.48 -0.81 -4.94
N TRP A 104 0.47 -1.54 -5.36
CA TRP A 104 -0.82 -1.65 -4.68
C TRP A 104 -1.04 -3.06 -4.17
N ILE A 105 -1.82 -3.16 -3.09
CA ILE A 105 -2.33 -4.41 -2.56
C ILE A 105 -3.84 -4.24 -2.36
N LEU A 106 -4.58 -5.35 -2.27
CA LEU A 106 -5.99 -5.28 -1.90
C LEU A 106 -6.13 -4.84 -0.44
N ALA A 107 -7.10 -3.97 -0.16
CA ALA A 107 -7.42 -3.61 1.20
C ALA A 107 -7.89 -4.86 1.97
N PRO A 108 -7.33 -5.19 3.14
CA PRO A 108 -7.69 -6.39 3.89
C PRO A 108 -9.01 -6.20 4.66
N GLU A 109 -10.10 -5.90 3.95
CA GLU A 109 -11.43 -5.66 4.49
C GLU A 109 -12.52 -6.28 3.61
N ALA A 110 -13.71 -6.49 4.17
CA ALA A 110 -14.87 -7.00 3.42
C ALA A 110 -15.28 -6.01 2.32
N GLY A 111 -15.52 -6.52 1.11
CA GLY A 111 -15.90 -5.69 -0.05
C GLY A 111 -14.74 -5.19 -0.91
N ALA A 112 -13.48 -5.43 -0.53
CA ALA A 112 -12.31 -5.05 -1.32
C ALA A 112 -12.19 -5.80 -2.67
N LEU A 113 -12.77 -7.00 -2.78
CA LEU A 113 -12.83 -7.81 -3.99
C LEU A 113 -14.28 -8.16 -4.31
N GLN A 114 -14.69 -7.98 -5.56
CA GLN A 114 -16.05 -8.25 -6.00
C GLN A 114 -16.10 -8.73 -7.46
N VAL A 115 -17.13 -9.52 -7.76
CA VAL A 115 -17.40 -10.08 -9.09
C VAL A 115 -18.86 -9.80 -9.45
N GLY A 116 -19.06 -9.27 -10.65
CA GLY A 116 -20.39 -8.98 -11.16
C GLY A 116 -20.39 -8.57 -12.63
N PRO A 117 -21.56 -8.21 -13.18
CA PRO A 117 -21.74 -7.93 -14.60
C PRO A 117 -21.08 -6.62 -15.08
N ALA A 118 -20.59 -5.78 -14.18
CA ALA A 118 -19.98 -4.49 -14.49
C ALA A 118 -18.87 -4.14 -13.49
N ALA A 119 -18.01 -3.19 -13.85
CA ALA A 119 -17.04 -2.62 -12.92
C ALA A 119 -17.75 -2.04 -11.68
N ASN A 120 -17.16 -2.26 -10.51
CA ASN A 120 -17.73 -1.87 -9.21
C ASN A 120 -19.13 -2.47 -8.93
N ASN A 121 -19.40 -3.69 -9.40
CA ASN A 121 -20.62 -4.43 -9.11
C ASN A 121 -20.27 -5.81 -8.54
N GLY A 122 -20.72 -6.10 -7.32
CA GLY A 122 -20.53 -7.37 -6.62
C GLY A 122 -21.77 -8.27 -6.55
N GLU A 123 -22.68 -8.18 -7.52
CA GLU A 123 -23.94 -8.92 -7.54
C GLU A 123 -23.75 -10.45 -7.49
N TRP A 124 -22.67 -10.97 -8.08
CA TRP A 124 -22.43 -12.43 -8.08
C TRP A 124 -21.68 -12.87 -6.84
N TRP A 125 -20.69 -12.08 -6.41
CA TRP A 125 -19.90 -12.38 -5.22
C TRP A 125 -19.12 -11.14 -4.76
N SER A 126 -18.87 -11.04 -3.46
CA SER A 126 -17.96 -10.08 -2.84
C SER A 126 -17.29 -10.74 -1.64
N ASN A 127 -16.02 -10.42 -1.40
CA ASN A 127 -15.30 -11.00 -0.27
C ASN A 127 -15.90 -10.57 1.07
N THR A 128 -15.93 -11.50 2.00
CA THR A 128 -16.27 -11.28 3.40
C THR A 128 -15.02 -10.96 4.23
N GLU A 129 -15.21 -10.63 5.51
CA GLU A 129 -14.10 -10.49 6.47
C GLU A 129 -13.37 -11.84 6.69
N GLU A 130 -14.09 -12.96 6.61
CA GLU A 130 -13.51 -14.30 6.71
C GLU A 130 -12.65 -14.64 5.48
N ASP A 131 -13.06 -14.16 4.30
CA ASP A 131 -12.29 -14.35 3.06
C ASP A 131 -10.94 -13.64 3.12
N VAL A 132 -10.79 -12.52 3.85
CA VAL A 132 -9.49 -11.85 4.04
C VAL A 132 -8.48 -12.80 4.68
N THR A 133 -8.93 -13.61 5.64
CA THR A 133 -8.06 -14.61 6.30
C THR A 133 -7.90 -15.86 5.45
N THR A 134 -8.99 -16.35 4.86
CA THR A 134 -8.99 -17.59 4.07
C THR A 134 -8.17 -17.45 2.80
N ARG A 135 -8.20 -16.28 2.17
CA ARG A 135 -7.49 -15.92 0.94
C ARG A 135 -6.31 -14.99 1.20
N ALA A 136 -5.65 -15.10 2.35
CA ALA A 136 -4.59 -14.17 2.76
C ALA A 136 -3.49 -13.99 1.69
N CYS A 137 -3.11 -15.09 1.02
CA CYS A 137 -2.17 -15.12 -0.12
C CYS A 137 -2.60 -14.30 -1.35
N PHE A 138 -3.85 -13.84 -1.42
CA PHE A 138 -4.33 -12.97 -2.49
C PHE A 138 -4.38 -11.51 -2.06
N PHE A 139 -4.43 -11.26 -0.75
CA PHE A 139 -4.44 -9.92 -0.16
C PHE A 139 -3.03 -9.37 0.07
N ASP A 140 -2.00 -10.21 0.00
CA ASP A 140 -0.59 -9.81 0.00
C ASP A 140 0.05 -9.78 -1.41
N ASP A 141 -0.69 -10.18 -2.45
CA ASP A 141 -0.29 -10.01 -3.85
C ASP A 141 -0.11 -8.53 -4.20
N HIS A 142 0.97 -8.22 -4.91
CA HIS A 142 1.32 -6.87 -5.32
C HIS A 142 0.95 -6.58 -6.78
N TYR A 143 0.26 -5.48 -7.00
CA TYR A 143 -0.12 -4.93 -8.30
C TYR A 143 0.76 -3.72 -8.59
N VAL A 144 1.78 -3.90 -9.44
CA VAL A 144 2.81 -2.90 -9.71
C VAL A 144 2.53 -2.19 -11.03
N PHE A 145 2.29 -0.88 -10.94
CA PHE A 145 2.12 0.03 -12.07
C PHE A 145 3.41 0.84 -12.23
N ASN A 146 4.30 0.40 -13.11
CA ASN A 146 5.61 1.03 -13.30
C ASN A 146 5.50 2.33 -14.12
N VAL A 147 6.44 3.25 -13.90
CA VAL A 147 6.59 4.53 -14.64
C VAL A 147 6.63 4.34 -16.16
N ASP A 148 7.21 3.25 -16.62
CA ASP A 148 7.39 2.96 -18.05
C ASP A 148 6.12 2.41 -18.74
N GLY A 149 5.01 2.35 -18.01
CA GLY A 149 3.72 1.83 -18.50
C GLY A 149 3.61 0.30 -18.41
N SER A 150 4.61 -0.40 -17.87
CA SER A 150 4.51 -1.86 -17.64
C SER A 150 3.72 -2.18 -16.36
N PHE A 151 2.95 -3.26 -16.41
CA PHE A 151 2.19 -3.80 -15.28
C PHE A 151 2.75 -5.15 -14.87
N GLN A 152 2.84 -5.39 -13.56
CA GLN A 152 3.21 -6.68 -12.99
C GLN A 152 2.25 -7.06 -11.86
N ASN A 153 1.81 -8.31 -11.87
CA ASN A 153 1.17 -8.93 -10.70
C ASN A 153 2.21 -9.85 -10.05
N VAL A 154 2.68 -9.49 -8.86
CA VAL A 154 3.76 -10.14 -8.14
C VAL A 154 3.17 -10.88 -6.94
N MET A 155 3.21 -12.21 -7.00
CA MET A 155 2.57 -13.11 -6.03
C MET A 155 3.54 -13.73 -5.01
N ASP A 156 4.82 -13.38 -5.04
CA ASP A 156 5.85 -13.82 -4.07
C ASP A 156 5.92 -15.33 -3.74
N GLY A 157 5.41 -16.18 -4.64
CA GLY A 157 5.46 -17.64 -4.56
C GLY A 157 4.13 -18.33 -4.24
N GLU A 158 3.11 -17.62 -3.79
CA GLU A 158 1.76 -18.17 -3.60
C GLU A 158 0.65 -17.17 -3.92
N THR A 159 -0.49 -17.64 -4.42
CA THR A 159 -1.70 -16.83 -4.63
C THR A 159 -2.94 -17.70 -4.39
N TRP A 160 -4.13 -17.11 -4.37
CA TRP A 160 -5.38 -17.87 -4.31
C TRP A 160 -5.65 -18.58 -5.64
N LEU A 161 -5.60 -19.90 -5.62
CA LEU A 161 -5.90 -20.75 -6.76
C LEU A 161 -7.35 -21.22 -6.70
N GLU A 162 -8.06 -21.05 -7.81
CA GLU A 162 -9.40 -21.57 -7.98
C GLU A 162 -9.40 -22.88 -8.78
N THR A 163 -10.44 -23.70 -8.63
CA THR A 163 -10.50 -25.04 -9.25
C THR A 163 -10.34 -25.03 -10.78
N TRP A 164 -10.74 -23.96 -11.46
CA TRP A 164 -10.56 -23.80 -12.90
C TRP A 164 -9.07 -23.63 -13.31
N GLN A 165 -8.17 -23.33 -12.37
CA GLN A 165 -6.72 -23.33 -12.56
C GLN A 165 -6.09 -24.72 -12.39
N GLY A 166 -6.89 -25.75 -12.11
CA GLY A 166 -6.44 -27.15 -12.04
C GLY A 166 -6.09 -27.66 -10.64
N VAL A 167 -6.43 -26.93 -9.59
CA VAL A 167 -6.38 -27.42 -8.21
C VAL A 167 -7.66 -28.19 -7.84
N GLU A 168 -7.55 -29.20 -6.98
CA GLU A 168 -8.69 -30.04 -6.54
C GLU A 168 -9.71 -29.27 -5.68
N SER A 169 -9.24 -28.28 -4.93
CA SER A 169 -10.04 -27.37 -4.10
C SER A 169 -9.43 -25.97 -4.16
N GLU A 170 -10.24 -24.93 -3.93
CA GLU A 170 -9.71 -23.57 -3.83
C GLU A 170 -8.79 -23.44 -2.61
N GLN A 171 -7.63 -22.82 -2.80
CA GLN A 171 -6.57 -22.78 -1.79
C GLN A 171 -5.46 -21.79 -2.17
N CYS A 172 -4.67 -21.36 -1.20
CA CYS A 172 -3.37 -20.75 -1.47
C CYS A 172 -2.40 -21.78 -2.05
N GLY A 173 -1.65 -21.39 -3.08
CA GLY A 173 -0.64 -22.26 -3.70
C GLY A 173 0.18 -21.56 -4.77
N ALA A 174 1.14 -22.29 -5.35
CA ALA A 174 2.05 -21.73 -6.36
C ALA A 174 1.27 -21.22 -7.59
N PRO A 175 1.53 -19.99 -8.07
CA PRO A 175 0.83 -19.43 -9.22
C PRO A 175 0.93 -20.33 -10.46
N VAL A 176 -0.16 -20.39 -11.24
CA VAL A 176 -0.30 -21.28 -12.40
C VAL A 176 -0.48 -20.47 -13.68
N ALA A 177 0.38 -20.72 -14.68
CA ALA A 177 0.28 -20.10 -16.00
C ALA A 177 -1.13 -20.28 -16.62
N PRO A 178 -1.72 -19.24 -17.26
CA PRO A 178 -1.13 -17.93 -17.56
C PRO A 178 -1.29 -16.88 -16.45
N HIS A 179 -1.78 -17.25 -15.26
CA HIS A 179 -2.05 -16.34 -14.14
C HIS A 179 -0.92 -16.35 -13.11
N ASP A 180 0.33 -16.43 -13.58
CA ASP A 180 1.54 -16.59 -12.76
C ASP A 180 2.48 -15.37 -12.81
N GLY A 181 1.99 -14.24 -13.33
CA GLY A 181 2.76 -12.99 -13.40
C GLY A 181 3.88 -13.02 -14.46
N SER A 182 4.05 -14.12 -15.20
CA SER A 182 5.08 -14.24 -16.24
C SER A 182 4.72 -13.53 -17.54
N ASN A 183 3.45 -13.20 -17.75
CA ASN A 183 2.98 -12.48 -18.93
C ASN A 183 3.38 -11.01 -18.89
N ALA A 184 3.95 -10.53 -19.99
CA ALA A 184 4.15 -9.10 -20.18
C ALA A 184 2.79 -8.39 -20.26
N ALA A 185 2.57 -7.40 -19.40
CA ALA A 185 1.37 -6.60 -19.35
C ALA A 185 1.70 -5.11 -19.26
N THR A 186 0.75 -4.28 -19.66
CA THR A 186 0.87 -2.82 -19.67
C THR A 186 -0.35 -2.19 -19.02
N TRP A 187 -0.22 -0.94 -18.57
CA TRP A 187 -1.33 -0.18 -18.00
C TRP A 187 -1.41 1.22 -18.62
N GLU A 188 -2.63 1.76 -18.59
CA GLU A 188 -2.95 3.14 -18.96
C GLU A 188 -4.10 3.63 -18.06
N TYR A 189 -4.18 4.94 -17.88
CA TYR A 189 -5.19 5.62 -17.07
C TYR A 189 -5.59 6.93 -17.79
N ASP A 190 -6.89 7.23 -17.81
CA ASP A 190 -7.51 8.43 -18.41
C ASP A 190 -8.05 9.36 -17.32
#